data_AF-A0A7C4Y7G0-F1
#
_entry.id   AF-A0A7C4Y7G0-F1
#
_cell.length_a   1.000
_cell.length_b   1.000
_cell.length_c   1.000
_cell.angle_alpha   90.00
_cell.angle_beta   90.00
_cell.angle_gamma   90.00
#
_symmetry.space_group_name_H-M   'P 1'
#
loop_
_entity.id
_entity.type
_entity.pdbx_description
1 polymer ?
#
loop_
_entity_poly.entity_id
_entity_poly.type
_entity_poly.pdbx_seq_one_letter_code
_entity_poly.pdbx_strand_id
1 'polypeptide(L)'
;MGDLLTIDPKVVVDELKSAKVTVDKVIDWQSAAALACQLPGIRANDVMLLVSAGVHDPRQLSRYAPQELLERLQPFLKSGDGPDLIRLDPPPTLRDVSQWIELAKQARPLSAAA
;
A
#
# COMPACT_ATOMS: atom_id res chain seq x y z
N MET A 1 22.61 2.30 0.00
CA MET A 1 21.23 1.84 0.19
C MET A 1 20.35 3.01 -0.22
N GLY A 2 20.03 3.07 -1.52
CA GLY A 2 19.39 4.23 -2.16
C GLY A 2 17.92 4.34 -1.79
N ASP A 3 17.55 5.56 -1.47
CA ASP A 3 16.30 6.03 -0.94
C ASP A 3 15.15 5.86 -1.95
N LEU A 4 14.50 4.69 -1.95
CA LEU A 4 13.36 4.43 -2.83
C LEU A 4 12.26 5.51 -2.68
N LEU A 5 12.17 6.15 -1.51
CA LEU A 5 11.19 7.20 -1.21
C LEU A 5 11.50 8.55 -1.87
N THR A 6 12.75 8.81 -2.29
CA THR A 6 13.13 10.11 -2.89
C THR A 6 13.66 10.01 -4.31
N ILE A 7 13.94 8.80 -4.81
CA ILE A 7 14.43 8.62 -6.18
C ILE A 7 13.29 8.87 -7.16
N ASP A 8 13.56 9.60 -8.24
CA ASP A 8 12.59 9.85 -9.30
C ASP A 8 12.10 8.51 -9.89
N PRO A 9 10.78 8.24 -9.90
CA PRO A 9 10.19 7.05 -10.48
C PRO A 9 10.68 6.71 -11.90
N LYS A 10 10.97 7.74 -12.71
CA LYS A 10 11.51 7.57 -14.07
C LYS A 10 12.92 7.00 -14.07
N VAL A 11 13.75 7.41 -13.11
CA VAL A 11 15.12 6.91 -12.94
C VAL A 11 15.09 5.46 -12.49
N VAL A 12 14.19 5.11 -11.57
CA VAL A 12 14.02 3.71 -11.10
C VAL A 12 13.59 2.77 -12.24
N VAL A 13 12.68 3.21 -13.11
CA VAL A 13 12.23 2.42 -14.27
C VAL A 13 13.38 2.22 -15.27
N ASP A 14 14.17 3.26 -15.53
CA ASP A 14 15.31 3.21 -16.45
C ASP A 14 16.41 2.25 -15.94
N GLU A 15 16.68 2.28 -14.63
CA GLU A 15 17.67 1.40 -14.00
C GLU A 15 17.20 -0.06 -13.84
N LEU A 16 15.91 -0.30 -13.59
CA LEU A 16 15.39 -1.65 -13.37
C LEU A 16 15.39 -2.52 -14.64
N LYS A 17 15.59 -1.93 -15.84
CA LYS A 17 15.70 -2.60 -17.16
C LYS A 17 14.72 -3.76 -17.36
N SER A 18 13.54 -3.67 -16.74
CA SER A 18 12.51 -4.70 -16.77
C SER A 18 11.28 -4.10 -17.46
N ALA A 19 10.95 -4.64 -18.63
CA ALA A 19 9.87 -4.14 -19.49
C ALA A 19 8.46 -4.15 -18.84
N LYS A 20 8.32 -4.69 -17.62
CA LYS A 20 7.06 -4.78 -16.88
C LYS A 20 6.90 -3.75 -15.77
N VAL A 21 7.93 -2.93 -15.49
CA VAL A 21 7.89 -1.89 -14.44
C VAL A 21 7.58 -0.56 -15.10
N THR A 22 6.44 0.04 -14.75
CA THR A 22 6.02 1.37 -15.21
C THR A 22 6.27 2.41 -14.13
N VAL A 23 6.29 3.68 -14.52
CA VAL A 23 6.40 4.82 -13.59
C VAL A 23 5.30 4.76 -12.53
N ASP A 24 4.07 4.45 -12.92
CA ASP A 24 2.93 4.29 -12.00
C ASP A 24 3.17 3.21 -10.94
N LYS A 25 3.78 2.07 -11.32
CA LYS A 25 4.13 1.01 -10.35
C LYS A 25 5.17 1.47 -9.33
N VAL A 26 6.13 2.29 -9.75
CA VAL A 26 7.13 2.82 -8.82
C VAL A 26 6.50 3.83 -7.87
N ILE A 27 5.57 4.67 -8.35
CA ILE A 27 4.79 5.60 -7.52
C ILE A 27 3.96 4.83 -6.49
N ASP A 28 3.34 3.71 -6.89
CA ASP A 28 2.60 2.84 -5.97
C ASP A 28 3.53 2.22 -4.91
N TRP A 29 4.74 1.79 -5.28
CA TRP A 29 5.71 1.27 -4.30
C TRP A 29 6.20 2.34 -3.33
N GLN A 30 6.42 3.56 -3.80
CA GLN A 30 6.80 4.69 -2.96
C GLN A 30 5.69 5.03 -1.96
N SER A 31 4.45 5.09 -2.45
CA SER A 31 3.26 5.31 -1.61
C SER A 31 3.10 4.20 -0.58
N ALA A 32 3.35 2.94 -0.98
CA ALA A 32 3.28 1.81 -0.08
C ALA A 32 4.39 1.84 0.98
N ALA A 33 5.62 2.20 0.61
CA ALA A 33 6.71 2.36 1.55
C ALA A 33 6.42 3.48 2.57
N ALA A 34 5.91 4.62 2.11
CA ALA A 34 5.53 5.74 2.98
C ALA A 34 4.38 5.38 3.94
N LEU A 35 3.38 4.64 3.46
CA LEU A 35 2.26 4.18 4.29
C LEU A 35 2.71 3.10 5.30
N ALA A 36 3.59 2.19 4.91
CA ALA A 36 4.16 1.17 5.80
C ALA A 36 4.97 1.80 6.95
N CYS A 37 5.72 2.87 6.69
CA CYS A 37 6.43 3.62 7.73
C CYS A 37 5.48 4.24 8.78
N GLN A 38 4.24 4.55 8.39
CA GLN A 38 3.23 5.13 9.27
C GLN A 38 2.38 4.09 10.01
N LEU A 39 2.35 2.85 9.51
CA LEU A 39 1.56 1.74 10.05
C LEU A 39 2.48 0.63 10.58
N PRO A 40 3.20 0.82 11.69
CA PRO A 40 4.10 -0.20 12.19
C PRO A 40 3.34 -1.52 12.47
N GLY A 41 3.78 -2.61 11.87
CA GLY A 41 3.19 -3.95 12.04
C GLY A 41 2.26 -4.41 10.92
N ILE A 42 2.02 -3.59 9.89
CA ILE A 42 1.34 -4.04 8.66
C ILE A 42 2.32 -4.75 7.72
N ARG A 43 1.85 -5.74 6.95
CA ARG A 43 2.71 -6.45 5.96
C ARG A 43 2.83 -5.63 4.69
N ALA A 44 3.99 -5.67 4.04
CA ALA A 44 4.24 -4.93 2.79
C ALA A 44 3.21 -5.25 1.69
N ASN A 45 2.81 -6.52 1.57
CA ASN A 45 1.78 -6.94 0.58
C ASN A 45 0.42 -6.32 0.87
N ASP A 46 0.04 -6.20 2.14
CA ASP A 46 -1.23 -5.59 2.56
C ASP A 46 -1.24 -4.09 2.26
N VAL A 47 -0.10 -3.41 2.48
CA VAL A 47 0.03 -1.99 2.14
C VAL A 47 -0.01 -1.76 0.64
N MET A 48 0.67 -2.60 -0.14
CA MET A 48 0.63 -2.52 -1.59
C MET A 48 -0.80 -2.72 -2.12
N LEU A 49 -1.56 -3.65 -1.54
CA LEU A 49 -2.99 -3.83 -1.84
C LEU A 49 -3.81 -2.58 -1.50
N LEU A 50 -3.59 -1.97 -0.33
CA LEU A 50 -4.26 -0.74 0.08
C LEU A 50 -3.97 0.41 -0.91
N VAL A 51 -2.72 0.56 -1.33
CA VAL A 51 -2.32 1.58 -2.30
C VAL A 51 -2.94 1.34 -3.67
N SER A 52 -2.95 0.09 -4.15
CA SER A 52 -3.64 -0.28 -5.39
C SER A 52 -5.15 -0.02 -5.33
N ALA A 53 -5.75 -0.11 -4.13
CA ALA A 53 -7.15 0.26 -3.90
C ALA A 53 -7.37 1.78 -3.73
N GLY A 54 -6.31 2.59 -3.79
CA GLY A 54 -6.33 4.05 -3.66
C GLY A 54 -6.35 4.56 -2.22
N VAL A 55 -5.82 3.77 -1.28
CA VAL A 55 -5.63 4.17 0.13
C VAL A 55 -4.15 4.50 0.34
N HIS A 56 -3.84 5.80 0.45
CA HIS A 56 -2.46 6.30 0.52
C HIS A 56 -2.10 6.92 1.87
N ASP A 57 -3.09 7.08 2.76
CA ASP A 57 -2.93 7.79 4.03
C ASP A 57 -3.59 7.04 5.20
N PRO A 58 -2.96 6.96 6.39
CA PRO A 58 -3.55 6.34 7.56
C PRO A 58 -4.88 6.97 8.01
N ARG A 59 -5.07 8.29 7.85
CA ARG A 59 -6.32 8.94 8.21
C ARG A 59 -7.43 8.52 7.25
N GLN A 60 -7.12 8.38 5.96
CA GLN A 60 -8.07 7.80 5.00
C GLN A 60 -8.44 6.37 5.40
N LEU A 61 -7.44 5.54 5.74
CA LEU A 61 -7.66 4.16 6.19
C LEU A 61 -8.54 4.10 7.45
N SER A 62 -8.29 4.96 8.44
CA SER A 62 -9.03 5.00 9.72
C SER A 62 -10.52 5.33 9.59
N ARG A 63 -10.94 5.93 8.47
CA ARG A 63 -12.31 6.37 8.21
C ARG A 63 -13.19 5.28 7.59
N TYR A 64 -12.59 4.22 7.05
CA TYR A 64 -13.37 3.15 6.45
C TYR A 64 -14.01 2.26 7.51
N ALA A 65 -15.20 1.74 7.19
CA ALA A 65 -15.72 0.57 7.86
C ALA A 65 -14.95 -0.68 7.38
N PRO A 66 -14.62 -1.65 8.26
CA PRO A 66 -13.87 -2.84 7.86
C PRO A 66 -14.51 -3.63 6.72
N GLN A 67 -15.84 -3.70 6.70
CA GLN A 67 -16.58 -4.42 5.67
C GLN A 67 -16.56 -3.71 4.32
N GLU A 68 -16.74 -2.38 4.32
CA GLU A 68 -16.65 -1.55 3.12
C GLU A 68 -15.26 -1.63 2.48
N LEU A 69 -14.22 -1.56 3.30
CA LEU A 69 -12.86 -1.68 2.81
C LEU A 69 -12.60 -3.07 2.22
N LEU A 70 -13.01 -4.15 2.91
CA LEU A 70 -12.85 -5.51 2.39
C LEU A 70 -13.59 -5.71 1.05
N GLU A 71 -14.81 -5.18 0.91
CA GLU A 71 -15.57 -5.22 -0.35
C GLU A 71 -14.86 -4.48 -1.47
N ARG A 72 -14.27 -3.32 -1.18
CA ARG A 72 -13.45 -2.55 -2.13
C ARG A 72 -12.17 -3.28 -2.54
N LEU A 73 -11.62 -4.12 -1.68
CA LEU A 73 -10.44 -4.95 -1.99
C LEU A 73 -10.80 -6.20 -2.82
N GLN A 74 -12.05 -6.68 -2.79
CA GLN A 74 -12.44 -7.90 -3.49
C GLN A 74 -12.09 -7.95 -4.99
N PRO A 75 -12.27 -6.88 -5.79
CA PRO A 75 -11.88 -6.90 -7.20
C PRO A 75 -10.38 -7.17 -7.37
N PHE A 76 -9.53 -6.61 -6.52
CA PHE A 76 -8.09 -6.81 -6.57
C PHE A 76 -7.68 -8.22 -6.12
N LEU A 77 -8.43 -8.83 -5.19
CA LEU A 77 -8.23 -10.21 -4.77
C LEU A 77 -8.67 -11.22 -5.83
N LYS A 78 -9.72 -10.91 -6.60
CA LYS A 78 -10.31 -11.81 -7.61
C LYS A 78 -9.66 -11.68 -8.97
N SER A 79 -9.26 -10.47 -9.36
CA SER A 79 -8.82 -10.23 -10.73
C SER A 79 -7.42 -10.76 -11.02
N GLY A 80 -6.55 -10.99 -10.04
CA GLY A 80 -5.13 -11.24 -10.34
C GLY A 80 -4.45 -10.09 -11.12
N ASP A 81 -5.17 -8.99 -11.37
CA ASP A 81 -4.73 -7.71 -11.94
C ASP A 81 -3.98 -6.84 -10.92
N GLY A 82 -3.83 -7.31 -9.67
CA GLY A 82 -2.72 -6.85 -8.85
C GLY A 82 -1.44 -7.09 -9.65
N PRO A 83 -0.47 -6.15 -9.68
CA PRO A 83 0.83 -6.42 -10.30
C PRO A 83 1.28 -7.82 -9.85
N ASP A 84 1.76 -8.68 -10.76
CA ASP A 84 2.31 -10.05 -10.53
C ASP A 84 3.10 -10.25 -9.20
N LEU A 85 3.53 -9.14 -8.60
CA LEU A 85 4.18 -8.97 -7.31
C LEU A 85 3.27 -9.20 -6.08
N ILE A 86 1.96 -9.02 -6.16
CA ILE A 86 1.05 -9.15 -5.02
C ILE A 86 0.57 -10.60 -4.86
N ARG A 87 1.46 -11.50 -4.47
CA ARG A 87 1.05 -12.81 -3.95
C ARG A 87 0.53 -12.64 -2.53
N LEU A 88 -0.77 -12.45 -2.38
CA LEU A 88 -1.47 -12.50 -1.09
C LEU A 88 -1.88 -13.95 -0.81
N ASP A 89 -1.05 -14.65 -0.03
CA ASP A 89 -1.40 -15.97 0.49
C ASP A 89 -1.12 -16.01 2.01
N PRO A 90 -2.16 -16.13 2.86
CA PRO A 90 -3.59 -16.13 2.53
C PRO A 90 -4.12 -14.72 2.16
N PRO A 91 -5.28 -14.63 1.46
CA PRO A 91 -5.95 -13.35 1.22
C PRO A 91 -6.41 -12.71 2.53
N PRO A 92 -6.50 -11.37 2.59
CA PRO A 92 -6.87 -10.66 3.80
C PRO A 92 -8.33 -10.93 4.17
N THR A 93 -8.55 -11.14 5.46
CA THR A 93 -9.86 -11.36 6.05
C THR A 93 -10.40 -10.06 6.66
N LEU A 94 -11.68 -10.07 7.06
CA LEU A 94 -12.27 -8.94 7.79
C LEU A 94 -11.50 -8.60 9.08
N ARG A 95 -10.88 -9.61 9.71
CA ARG A 95 -10.05 -9.44 10.90
C ARG A 95 -8.78 -8.65 10.56
N ASP A 96 -8.12 -8.98 9.46
CA ASP A 96 -6.90 -8.28 9.01
C ASP A 96 -7.23 -6.83 8.68
N VAL A 97 -8.30 -6.60 7.92
CA VAL A 97 -8.75 -5.25 7.57
C VAL A 97 -9.11 -4.42 8.81
N SER A 98 -9.79 -5.04 9.79
CA SER A 98 -10.10 -4.39 11.07
C SER A 98 -8.81 -4.00 11.82
N GLN A 99 -7.82 -4.90 11.84
CA GLN A 99 -6.54 -4.63 12.46
C GLN A 99 -5.80 -3.47 11.76
N TRP A 100 -5.83 -3.39 10.43
CA TRP A 100 -5.21 -2.29 9.70
C TRP A 100 -5.87 -0.94 10.01
N ILE A 101 -7.20 -0.91 10.13
CA ILE A 101 -7.95 0.29 10.53
C ILE A 101 -7.58 0.70 11.95
N GLU A 102 -7.47 -0.25 12.88
CA GLU A 102 -7.04 0.04 14.25
C GLU A 102 -5.59 0.55 14.32
N LEU A 103 -4.67 -0.05 13.56
CA LEU A 103 -3.30 0.46 13.41
C LEU A 103 -3.31 1.89 12.86
N ALA A 104 -4.20 2.19 11.91
CA ALA A 104 -4.31 3.52 11.32
C ALA A 104 -4.90 4.57 12.27
N LYS A 105 -5.83 4.17 13.16
CA LYS A 105 -6.33 5.04 14.25
C LYS A 105 -5.25 5.32 15.29
N GLN A 106 -4.37 4.35 15.54
CA GLN A 106 -3.26 4.46 16.48
C GLN A 106 -2.03 5.13 15.88
N ALA A 107 -1.93 5.15 14.55
CA ALA A 107 -0.89 5.85 13.83
C ALA A 107 -0.99 7.33 14.20
N ARG A 108 -0.01 7.80 14.97
CA ARG A 108 0.14 9.22 15.24
C ARG A 108 0.26 9.89 13.87
N PRO A 109 -0.54 10.92 13.55
CA PRO A 109 -0.28 11.70 12.36
C PRO A 109 1.18 12.13 12.45
N LEU A 110 1.98 11.82 11.43
CA LEU A 110 3.23 12.53 11.21
C LEU A 110 2.79 13.98 11.02
N SER A 111 2.80 14.74 12.12
CA SER A 111 2.72 16.19 12.04
C SER A 111 3.92 16.55 11.21
N ALA A 112 3.68 17.01 9.99
CA ALA A 112 4.70 17.66 9.18
C ALA A 112 5.34 18.71 10.09
N ALA A 113 6.56 18.44 10.54
CA ALA A 113 7.37 19.43 11.20
C ALA A 113 7.60 20.52 10.13
N ALA A 114 7.10 21.71 10.43
CA ALA A 114 7.26 22.92 9.64
C ALA A 114 8.72 23.35 9.57
#